data_AF-A0A965APC8-F1
#
_entry.id   AF-A0A965APC8-F1
#
_cell.length_a   1.000
_cell.length_b   1.000
_cell.length_c   1.000
_cell.angle_alpha   90.00
_cell.angle_beta   90.00
_cell.angle_gamma   90.00
#
_symmetry.space_group_name_H-M   'P 1'
#
loop_
_entity.id
_entity.type
_entity.pdbx_description
1 polymer ?
#
loop_
_entity_poly.entity_id
_entity_poly.type
_entity_poly.pdbx_seq_one_letter_code
_entity_poly.pdbx_strand_id
1 'polypeptide(L)'
;MHIAVILPRWVGDLVMSTPMIRAVRRHYGESARLTAVMKPLYAEIFAGTDWFDGLIPYDRHSRDRGSQFAAAAAALRADPVDIALLVPNSLSSAALAWWGGCRRRVGYARHGRRL
;
A
#
# COMPACT_ATOMS: atom_id res chain seq x y z
N MET A 1 -11.41 -8.29 -7.61
CA MET A 1 -11.36 -7.28 -6.53
C MET A 1 -9.92 -6.80 -6.40
N HIS A 2 -9.70 -5.49 -6.26
CA HIS A 2 -8.36 -4.90 -6.16
C HIS A 2 -8.13 -4.30 -4.76
N ILE A 3 -7.13 -4.83 -4.06
CA ILE A 3 -6.71 -4.40 -2.73
C ILE A 3 -5.32 -3.78 -2.80
N ALA A 4 -5.19 -2.51 -2.44
CA ALA A 4 -3.89 -1.87 -2.29
C ALA A 4 -3.46 -1.89 -0.82
N VAL A 5 -2.25 -2.37 -0.53
CA VAL A 5 -1.68 -2.36 0.82
C VAL A 5 -0.62 -1.27 0.88
N ILE A 6 -0.90 -0.19 1.60
CA ILE A 6 0.06 0.90 1.84
C ILE A 6 0.94 0.51 3.01
N LEU A 7 2.22 0.27 2.74
CA LEU A 7 3.14 -0.35 3.68
C LEU A 7 3.97 0.65 4.49
N PRO A 8 4.51 0.23 5.65
CA PRO A 8 5.41 1.05 6.45
C PRO A 8 6.70 1.44 5.74
N ARG A 9 7.32 2.51 6.23
CA ARG A 9 8.58 3.05 5.69
C ARG A 9 9.82 2.59 6.46
N TRP A 10 9.67 1.92 7.60
CA TRP A 10 10.76 1.36 8.37
C TRP A 10 10.78 -0.15 8.17
N VAL A 11 11.97 -0.72 7.97
CA VAL A 11 12.12 -2.14 7.67
C VAL A 11 11.57 -3.03 8.79
N GLY A 12 11.74 -2.65 10.06
CA GLY A 12 11.19 -3.40 11.20
C GLY A 12 9.66 -3.50 11.13
N ASP A 13 8.97 -2.37 11.00
CA ASP A 13 7.51 -2.33 10.86
C ASP A 13 7.03 -3.11 9.62
N LEU A 14 7.77 -3.03 8.52
CA LEU A 14 7.47 -3.76 7.29
C LEU A 14 7.54 -5.28 7.51
N VAL A 15 8.62 -5.77 8.10
CA VAL A 15 8.78 -7.19 8.43
C VAL A 15 7.69 -7.64 9.42
N MET A 16 7.38 -6.83 10.43
CA MET A 16 6.29 -7.11 11.38
C MET A 16 4.90 -7.12 10.72
N SER A 17 4.73 -6.48 9.57
CA SER A 17 3.47 -6.50 8.80
C SER A 17 3.29 -7.76 7.94
N THR A 18 4.35 -8.54 7.70
CA THR A 18 4.30 -9.74 6.83
C THR A 18 3.27 -10.80 7.25
N PRO A 19 3.02 -11.10 8.55
CA PRO A 19 1.98 -12.04 8.92
C PRO A 19 0.59 -11.56 8.55
N MET A 20 0.34 -10.24 8.64
CA MET A 20 -0.92 -9.64 8.22
C MET A 20 -1.08 -9.70 6.70
N ILE A 21 -0.04 -9.36 5.93
CA ILE A 21 -0.05 -9.47 4.45
C ILE A 21 -0.38 -10.92 4.03
N ARG A 22 0.28 -11.90 4.63
CA ARG A 22 0.03 -13.32 4.37
C ARG A 22 -1.40 -13.73 4.73
N ALA A 23 -1.94 -13.21 5.83
CA ALA A 23 -3.32 -13.48 6.22
C ALA A 23 -4.32 -12.90 5.21
N VAL A 24 -4.08 -11.68 4.71
CA VAL A 24 -4.91 -11.05 3.67
C VAL A 24 -4.86 -11.88 2.38
N ARG A 25 -3.66 -12.25 1.91
CA ARG A 25 -3.52 -13.10 0.70
C ARG A 25 -4.24 -14.43 0.85
N ARG A 26 -4.12 -15.11 2.00
CA ARG A 26 -4.82 -16.37 2.27
C ARG A 26 -6.34 -16.22 2.34
N HIS A 27 -6.83 -15.10 2.87
CA HIS A 27 -8.27 -14.87 3.01
C HIS A 27 -8.95 -14.61 1.67
N TYR A 28 -8.35 -13.79 0.82
CA TYR A 28 -8.93 -13.43 -0.48
C TYR A 28 -8.53 -14.36 -1.64
N GLY A 29 -7.45 -15.12 -1.46
CA GLY A 29 -6.90 -16.02 -2.47
C GLY A 29 -6.36 -15.28 -3.70
N GLU A 30 -6.11 -16.03 -4.77
CA GLU A 30 -5.58 -15.52 -6.05
C GLU A 30 -6.63 -14.75 -6.87
N SER A 31 -7.92 -14.89 -6.53
CA SER A 31 -9.01 -14.18 -7.21
C SER A 31 -9.01 -12.66 -6.94
N ALA A 32 -8.30 -12.23 -5.89
CA ALA A 32 -8.09 -10.83 -5.57
C ALA A 32 -6.68 -10.39 -5.96
N ARG A 33 -6.59 -9.23 -6.58
CA ARG A 33 -5.32 -8.58 -6.87
C ARG A 33 -4.85 -7.80 -5.65
N LEU A 34 -3.69 -8.15 -5.11
CA LEU A 34 -3.02 -7.44 -4.03
C LEU A 34 -1.86 -6.62 -4.59
N THR A 35 -1.95 -5.30 -4.48
CA THR A 35 -0.89 -4.39 -4.93
C THR A 35 -0.22 -3.75 -3.72
N ALA A 36 1.10 -3.86 -3.63
CA ALA A 36 1.87 -3.19 -2.58
C ALA A 36 2.14 -1.74 -2.96
N VAL A 37 1.95 -0.81 -2.03
CA VAL A 37 2.41 0.58 -2.15
C VAL A 37 3.53 0.79 -1.14
N MET A 38 4.78 0.81 -1.62
CA MET A 38 5.96 0.83 -0.74
C MET A 38 7.17 1.52 -1.38
N LYS A 39 8.21 1.76 -0.56
CA LYS A 39 9.50 2.23 -1.07
C LYS A 39 10.08 1.17 -2.01
N PRO A 40 10.57 1.54 -3.21
CA PRO A 40 11.14 0.57 -4.16
C PRO A 40 12.22 -0.33 -3.58
N LEU A 41 13.07 0.22 -2.69
CA LEU A 41 14.11 -0.52 -1.98
C LEU A 41 13.59 -1.74 -1.20
N TYR A 42 12.32 -1.74 -0.80
CA TYR A 42 11.73 -2.82 -0.01
C TYR A 42 11.08 -3.92 -0.85
N ALA A 43 11.02 -3.75 -2.18
CA ALA A 43 10.47 -4.77 -3.07
C ALA A 43 11.20 -6.11 -2.92
N GLU A 44 12.53 -6.08 -2.75
CA GLU A 44 13.36 -7.29 -2.61
C GLU A 44 13.04 -8.12 -1.35
N ILE A 45 12.48 -7.51 -0.31
CA ILE A 45 12.07 -8.23 0.92
C ILE A 45 10.95 -9.24 0.61
N PHE A 46 10.17 -8.98 -0.44
CA PHE A 46 9.06 -9.84 -0.87
C PHE A 46 9.42 -10.68 -2.10
N ALA A 47 10.67 -10.63 -2.58
CA ALA A 47 11.11 -11.41 -3.72
C ALA A 47 10.92 -12.91 -3.44
N GLY A 48 10.40 -13.64 -4.44
CA GLY A 48 10.10 -15.07 -4.31
C GLY A 48 8.82 -15.40 -3.54
N THR A 49 8.08 -14.40 -3.06
CA THR A 49 6.73 -14.60 -2.50
C THR A 49 5.65 -14.39 -3.55
N ASP A 50 4.49 -14.99 -3.32
CA ASP A 50 3.28 -14.85 -4.12
C ASP A 50 2.27 -13.90 -3.46
N TRP A 51 2.69 -13.05 -2.53
CA TRP A 51 1.77 -12.27 -1.70
C TRP A 51 1.20 -11.03 -2.40
N PHE A 52 1.92 -10.50 -3.37
CA PHE A 52 1.54 -9.33 -4.15
C PHE A 52 1.62 -9.63 -5.64
N ASP A 53 0.64 -9.10 -6.38
CA ASP A 53 0.54 -9.19 -7.83
C ASP A 53 1.12 -7.95 -8.53
N GLY A 54 1.45 -6.91 -7.76
CA GLY A 54 1.95 -5.66 -8.27
C GLY A 54 2.57 -4.77 -7.21
N LEU A 55 3.33 -3.78 -7.68
CA LEU A 55 4.01 -2.79 -6.87
C LEU A 55 3.72 -1.40 -7.42
N ILE A 56 3.30 -0.48 -6.55
CA ILE A 56 3.29 0.96 -6.80
C ILE A 56 4.45 1.57 -5.99
N PRO A 57 5.49 2.08 -6.68
CA PRO A 57 6.57 2.82 -6.05
C PRO A 57 6.04 4.02 -5.25
N TYR A 58 6.39 4.08 -3.97
CA TYR A 58 6.11 5.23 -3.13
C TYR A 58 7.21 5.49 -2.09
N ASP A 59 7.96 6.55 -2.32
CA ASP A 59 8.88 7.16 -1.36
C ASP A 59 8.77 8.68 -1.43
N ARG A 60 8.13 9.28 -0.41
CA ARG A 60 7.89 10.72 -0.32
C ARG A 60 9.15 11.60 -0.39
N HIS A 61 10.32 11.03 -0.06
CA HIS A 61 11.60 11.73 -0.02
C HIS A 61 12.48 11.39 -1.22
N SER A 62 11.98 10.59 -2.16
CA SER A 62 12.73 10.22 -3.36
C SER A 62 12.85 11.39 -4.32
N ARG A 63 14.03 11.49 -4.95
CA ARG A 63 14.27 12.40 -6.08
C ARG A 63 13.67 11.88 -7.38
N ASP A 64 13.37 10.57 -7.45
CA ASP A 64 12.67 9.97 -8.58
C ASP A 64 11.19 10.36 -8.55
N ARG A 65 10.74 11.05 -9.60
CA ARG A 65 9.35 11.49 -9.77
C ARG A 65 8.37 10.31 -9.83
N GLY A 66 8.80 9.16 -10.34
CA GLY A 66 7.98 7.95 -10.43
C GLY A 66 7.59 7.36 -9.08
N SER A 67 8.36 7.67 -8.04
CA SER A 67 8.14 7.19 -6.67
C SER A 67 7.49 8.24 -5.77
N GLN A 68 7.21 9.45 -6.26
CA GLN A 68 6.65 10.52 -5.44
C GLN A 68 5.15 10.38 -5.23
N PHE A 69 4.61 11.20 -4.31
CA PHE A 69 3.19 11.19 -3.96
C PHE A 69 2.28 11.29 -5.19
N ALA A 70 2.54 12.25 -6.09
CA ALA A 70 1.67 12.50 -7.23
C ALA A 70 1.63 11.30 -8.19
N ALA A 71 2.77 10.65 -8.43
CA ALA A 71 2.87 9.46 -9.27
C ALA A 71 2.16 8.26 -8.62
N ALA A 72 2.39 8.02 -7.33
CA ALA A 72 1.71 6.95 -6.60
C ALA A 72 0.17 7.17 -6.55
N ALA A 73 -0.29 8.40 -6.34
CA ALA A 73 -1.71 8.73 -6.38
C ALA A 73 -2.30 8.56 -7.78
N ALA A 74 -1.57 8.95 -8.84
CA ALA A 74 -2.00 8.74 -10.22
C ALA A 74 -2.10 7.24 -10.56
N ALA A 75 -1.13 6.43 -10.13
CA ALA A 75 -1.14 4.98 -10.31
C ALA A 75 -2.35 4.33 -9.62
N LEU A 76 -2.67 4.75 -8.38
CA LEU A 76 -3.86 4.29 -7.65
C LEU A 76 -5.18 4.70 -8.33
N ARG A 77 -5.22 5.84 -9.03
CA ARG A 77 -6.41 6.28 -9.79
C ARG A 77 -6.57 5.55 -11.11
N ALA A 78 -5.46 5.29 -11.79
CA ALA A 78 -5.46 4.64 -13.11
C ALA A 78 -6.00 3.20 -13.04
N ASP A 79 -5.86 2.57 -11.88
CA ASP A 79 -6.31 1.22 -11.61
C ASP A 79 -7.20 1.20 -10.35
N PRO A 80 -8.54 1.33 -10.50
CA PRO A 80 -9.46 1.56 -9.41
C PRO A 80 -9.31 0.53 -8.27
N VAL A 81 -8.94 1.03 -7.09
CA VAL A 81 -8.76 0.23 -5.88
C VAL A 81 -10.07 0.15 -5.09
N ASP A 82 -10.54 -1.07 -4.82
CA ASP A 82 -11.72 -1.32 -4.01
C ASP A 82 -11.44 -1.09 -2.52
N ILE A 83 -10.30 -1.60 -2.04
CA ILE A 83 -9.86 -1.45 -0.64
C ILE A 83 -8.41 -0.98 -0.58
N ALA A 84 -8.17 0.16 0.05
CA ALA A 84 -6.85 0.56 0.50
C ALA A 84 -6.67 0.16 1.98
N LEU A 85 -5.74 -0.76 2.26
CA LEU A 85 -5.35 -1.14 3.61
C LEU A 85 -4.12 -0.33 4.03
N LEU A 86 -4.29 0.53 5.04
CA LEU A 86 -3.29 1.46 5.53
C LEU A 86 -2.62 0.90 6.77
N VAL A 87 -1.43 0.34 6.59
CA VAL A 87 -0.61 -0.17 7.70
C VAL A 87 -0.02 0.97 8.55
N PRO A 88 0.51 2.07 7.96
CA PRO A 88 0.97 3.22 8.73
C PRO A 88 -0.18 4.02 9.34
N ASN A 89 0.11 4.72 10.43
CA ASN A 89 -0.80 5.69 11.07
C ASN A 89 -0.63 7.13 10.57
N SER A 90 0.14 7.36 9.51
CA SER A 90 0.45 8.72 9.04
C SER A 90 -0.71 9.36 8.27
N LEU A 91 -0.83 10.69 8.37
CA LEU A 91 -1.74 11.48 7.51
C LEU A 91 -1.39 11.34 6.03
N SER A 92 -0.11 11.22 5.68
CA SER A 92 0.32 11.07 4.29
C SER A 92 -0.22 9.78 3.64
N SER A 93 -0.30 8.68 4.40
CA SER A 93 -0.87 7.42 3.89
C SER A 93 -2.39 7.53 3.65
N ALA A 94 -3.11 8.22 4.55
CA ALA A 94 -4.52 8.52 4.40
C ALA A 94 -4.80 9.44 3.21
N ALA A 95 -3.99 10.50 3.07
CA ALA A 95 -4.06 11.41 1.94
C ALA A 95 -3.76 10.68 0.62
N LEU A 96 -2.77 9.77 0.59
CA LEU A 96 -2.44 9.01 -0.61
C LEU A 96 -3.61 8.14 -1.07
N ALA A 97 -4.24 7.41 -0.15
CA ALA A 97 -5.42 6.60 -0.46
C ALA A 97 -6.62 7.47 -0.90
N TRP A 98 -6.80 8.65 -0.29
CA TRP A 98 -7.86 9.58 -0.66
C TRP A 98 -7.63 10.20 -2.05
N TRP A 99 -6.44 10.77 -2.30
CA TRP A 99 -6.07 11.29 -3.63
C TRP A 99 -5.99 10.19 -4.67
N GLY A 100 -5.67 8.95 -4.29
CA GLY A 100 -5.69 7.78 -5.18
C GLY A 100 -7.10 7.34 -5.59
N GLY A 101 -8.16 7.93 -5.02
CA GLY A 101 -9.54 7.57 -5.36
C GLY A 101 -9.97 6.20 -4.80
N CYS A 102 -9.28 5.68 -3.78
CA CYS A 102 -9.61 4.37 -3.21
C CYS A 102 -10.98 4.40 -2.54
N ARG A 103 -11.86 3.47 -2.94
CA ARG A 103 -13.28 3.44 -2.54
C ARG A 103 -13.46 3.25 -1.04
N ARG A 104 -12.88 2.18 -0.50
CA ARG A 104 -12.85 1.89 0.94
C ARG A 104 -11.44 2.03 1.47
N ARG A 105 -11.27 2.74 2.58
CA ARG A 105 -9.97 2.91 3.25
C ARG A 105 -10.05 2.27 4.63
N VAL A 106 -9.18 1.32 4.91
CA VAL A 106 -9.19 0.55 6.15
C VAL A 106 -7.86 0.74 6.85
N GLY A 107 -7.90 1.07 8.14
CA GLY A 107 -6.71 1.28 8.97
C GLY A 107 -7.13 1.90 10.30
N TYR A 108 -6.18 2.14 11.19
CA TYR A 108 -6.50 2.72 12.48
C TYR A 108 -6.94 4.19 12.36
N ALA A 109 -8.04 4.54 13.04
CA ALA A 109 -8.51 5.91 13.19
C ALA A 109 -7.69 6.64 14.26
N ARG A 110 -6.49 7.11 13.90
CA ARG A 110 -5.60 7.90 14.77
C ARG A 110 -5.16 9.19 14.07
N HIS A 111 -4.68 10.16 14.85
CA HIS A 111 -4.12 11.43 14.34
C HIS A 111 -5.04 12.22 13.38
N GLY A 112 -6.35 12.29 13.69
CA GLY A 112 -7.31 13.04 12.89
C GLY A 112 -7.74 12.37 11.57
N ARG A 113 -7.32 11.12 11.33
CA ARG A 113 -7.75 10.34 10.16
C ARG A 113 -9.22 9.92 10.29
N ARG A 114 -10.06 10.33 9.34
CA ARG A 114 -11.40 9.76 9.09
C ARG A 114 -11.26 8.77 7.92
N LEU A 115 -11.08 7.48 8.23
CA LEU A 115 -10.91 6.42 7.24
C LEU A 115 -12.25 5.81 6.87
#